data_AF-A0A4R2C176-F1
#
_entry.id   AF-A0A4R2C176-F1
#
_cell.length_a   1.000
_cell.length_b   1.000
_cell.length_c   1.000
_cell.angle_alpha   90.00
_cell.angle_beta   90.00
_cell.angle_gamma   90.00
#
_symmetry.space_group_name_H-M   'P 1'
#
loop_
_entity.id
_entity.type
_entity.pdbx_description
1 polymer ?
#
loop_
_entity_poly.entity_id
_entity_poly.type
_entity_poly.pdbx_seq_one_letter_code
_entity_poly.pdbx_strand_id
1 'polypeptide(L)'
;MEIDAAVVELYGLPPEQFVAARNRLAKEVRDRGDEPAAAAIVALRKPTVAAWLANQLVRADPDGIHALTERGEQLRQTYLTADSASRRELTRRRHDHLVQAASQRAAGADGSPARPRSG
;
A
#
# COMPACT_ATOMS: atom_id res chain seq x y z
N MET A 1 -2.99 7.19 -30.85
CA MET A 1 -2.71 6.79 -29.46
C MET A 1 -2.94 8.01 -28.59
N GLU A 2 -3.79 7.88 -27.58
CA GLU A 2 -4.02 8.92 -26.57
C GLU A 2 -2.78 9.07 -25.69
N ILE A 3 -2.38 10.31 -25.40
CA ILE A 3 -1.12 10.61 -24.70
C ILE A 3 -1.15 10.03 -23.28
N ASP A 4 -2.29 10.07 -22.60
CA ASP A 4 -2.43 9.54 -21.24
C ASP A 4 -2.20 8.03 -21.18
N ALA A 5 -2.74 7.27 -22.14
CA ALA A 5 -2.48 5.84 -22.25
C ALA A 5 -0.98 5.55 -22.48
N ALA A 6 -0.31 6.36 -23.31
CA ALA A 6 1.12 6.22 -23.55
C ALA A 6 1.96 6.52 -22.29
N VAL A 7 1.55 7.51 -21.49
CA VAL A 7 2.20 7.84 -20.21
C VAL A 7 2.04 6.72 -19.19
N VAL A 8 0.84 6.12 -19.12
CA VAL A 8 0.59 4.94 -18.29
C VAL A 8 1.59 3.84 -18.66
N GLU A 9 1.74 3.53 -19.95
CA GLU A 9 2.69 2.53 -20.44
C GLU A 9 4.16 2.86 -20.11
N LEU A 10 4.58 4.13 -20.21
CA LEU A 10 5.92 4.53 -19.78
C LEU A 10 6.20 4.16 -18.32
N TYR A 11 5.22 4.33 -17.44
CA TYR A 11 5.35 4.04 -16.01
C TYR A 11 5.24 2.54 -15.66
N GLY A 12 4.94 1.68 -16.63
CA GLY A 12 5.03 0.21 -16.51
C GLY A 12 6.41 -0.36 -16.90
N LEU A 13 7.26 0.43 -17.56
CA LEU A 13 8.59 -0.02 -17.97
C LEU A 13 9.57 -0.06 -16.79
N PRO A 14 10.60 -0.92 -16.84
CA PRO A 14 11.70 -0.87 -15.88
C PRO A 14 12.31 0.54 -15.80
N PRO A 15 12.70 1.04 -14.60
CA PRO A 15 13.21 2.39 -14.43
C PRO A 15 14.42 2.73 -15.32
N GLU A 16 15.20 1.73 -15.72
CA GLU A 16 16.35 1.83 -16.61
C GLU A 16 15.93 2.17 -18.04
N GLN A 17 14.75 1.70 -18.47
CA GLN A 17 14.20 1.90 -19.81
C GLN A 17 13.37 3.18 -19.93
N PHE A 18 12.87 3.71 -18.79
CA PHE A 18 11.95 4.84 -18.74
C PHE A 18 12.43 6.06 -19.53
N VAL A 19 13.68 6.49 -19.32
CA VAL A 19 14.19 7.74 -19.94
C VAL A 19 14.27 7.61 -21.46
N ALA A 20 14.74 6.46 -21.96
CA ALA A 20 14.84 6.21 -23.39
C ALA A 20 13.45 6.15 -24.05
N ALA A 21 12.49 5.48 -23.41
CA ALA A 21 11.11 5.41 -23.90
C ALA A 21 10.40 6.77 -23.87
N ARG A 22 10.55 7.53 -22.77
CA ARG A 22 9.99 8.89 -22.63
C ARG A 22 10.50 9.82 -23.73
N ASN A 23 11.80 9.79 -24.01
CA ASN A 23 12.40 10.64 -25.04
C ASN A 23 11.91 10.27 -26.45
N ARG A 24 11.71 8.98 -26.74
CA ARG A 24 11.10 8.52 -27.99
C ARG A 24 9.66 9.02 -28.12
N LEU A 25 8.84 8.83 -27.10
CA LEU A 25 7.46 9.29 -27.10
C LEU A 25 7.38 10.81 -27.29
N ALA A 26 8.21 11.58 -26.58
CA ALA A 26 8.26 13.03 -26.74
C ALA A 26 8.61 13.44 -28.17
N LYS A 27 9.56 12.74 -28.81
CA LYS A 27 9.91 13.00 -30.22
C LYS A 27 8.72 12.70 -31.15
N GLU A 28 8.07 11.55 -31.00
CA GLU A 28 6.91 11.19 -31.82
C GLU A 28 5.75 12.17 -31.68
N VAL A 29 5.57 12.79 -30.52
CA VAL A 29 4.54 13.80 -30.28
C VAL A 29 4.91 15.15 -30.89
N ARG A 30 6.20 15.55 -30.87
CA ARG A 30 6.67 16.73 -31.63
C ARG A 30 6.52 16.55 -33.12
N ASP A 31 6.85 15.37 -33.64
CA ASP A 31 6.74 15.06 -35.07
C ASP A 31 5.26 15.09 -35.55
N ARG A 32 4.31 14.99 -34.61
CA ARG A 32 2.86 15.18 -34.83
C ARG A 32 2.38 16.62 -34.68
N GLY A 33 3.26 17.56 -34.35
CA GLY A 33 2.97 19.00 -34.23
C GLY A 33 2.51 19.46 -32.85
N ASP A 34 2.51 18.61 -31.83
CA ASP A 34 2.07 18.96 -30.48
C ASP A 34 3.27 19.23 -29.55
N GLU A 35 3.89 20.40 -29.73
CA GLU A 35 5.01 20.83 -28.90
C GLU A 35 4.66 20.93 -27.40
N PRO A 36 3.49 21.47 -26.99
CA PRO A 36 3.11 21.52 -25.57
C PRO A 36 3.04 20.14 -24.93
N ALA A 37 2.42 19.15 -25.58
CA ALA A 37 2.32 17.82 -25.03
C ALA A 37 3.68 17.11 -25.00
N ALA A 38 4.52 17.32 -26.01
CA ALA A 38 5.88 16.80 -25.98
C ALA A 38 6.73 17.38 -24.84
N ALA A 39 6.56 18.67 -24.52
CA ALA A 39 7.22 19.29 -23.37
C ALA A 39 6.73 18.68 -22.05
N ALA A 40 5.42 18.43 -21.92
CA ALA A 40 4.85 17.73 -20.77
C ALA A 40 5.43 16.31 -20.61
N ILE A 41 5.60 15.56 -21.71
CA ILE A 41 6.20 14.22 -21.68
C ILE A 41 7.66 14.26 -21.23
N VAL A 42 8.46 15.23 -21.70
CA VAL A 42 9.87 15.36 -21.26
C VAL A 42 9.97 15.72 -19.77
N ALA A 43 9.02 16.50 -19.25
CA ALA A 43 8.95 16.87 -17.85
C ALA A 43 8.61 15.71 -16.90
N LEU A 44 8.14 14.57 -17.43
CA LEU A 44 7.89 13.37 -16.62
C LEU A 44 9.17 12.90 -15.92
N ARG A 45 9.05 12.72 -14.60
CA ARG A 45 10.14 12.25 -13.74
C ARG A 45 10.27 10.74 -13.84
N LYS A 46 11.51 10.27 -13.92
CA LYS A 46 11.83 8.85 -13.77
C LYS A 46 11.28 8.35 -12.42
N PRO A 47 10.51 7.24 -12.40
CA PRO A 47 9.99 6.71 -11.15
C PRO A 47 11.13 6.23 -10.25
N THR A 48 10.93 6.33 -8.93
CA THR A 48 11.76 5.59 -7.98
C THR A 48 11.47 4.09 -8.11
N VAL A 49 12.37 3.23 -7.63
CA VAL A 49 12.14 1.78 -7.63
C VAL A 49 10.86 1.42 -6.86
N ALA A 50 10.60 2.07 -5.73
CA ALA A 50 9.38 1.88 -4.95
C ALA A 50 8.10 2.26 -5.72
N ALA A 51 8.12 3.40 -6.44
CA ALA A 51 7.01 3.82 -7.27
C ALA A 51 6.77 2.87 -8.46
N TRP A 52 7.84 2.40 -9.09
CA TRP A 52 7.75 1.39 -10.14
C TRP A 52 7.14 0.08 -9.62
N LEU A 53 7.61 -0.44 -8.48
CA LEU A 53 7.03 -1.64 -7.86
C LEU A 53 5.54 -1.47 -7.53
N ALA A 54 5.14 -0.31 -7.04
CA ALA A 54 3.73 0.00 -6.80
C ALA A 54 2.90 -0.05 -8.10
N ASN A 55 3.41 0.54 -9.19
CA ASN A 55 2.75 0.47 -10.50
C ASN A 55 2.62 -0.96 -11.01
N GLN A 56 3.67 -1.78 -10.83
CA GLN A 56 3.63 -3.20 -11.22
C GLN A 56 2.60 -3.98 -10.42
N LEU A 57 2.50 -3.71 -9.11
CA LEU A 57 1.53 -4.36 -8.24
C LEU A 57 0.08 -4.04 -8.65
N VAL A 58 -0.19 -2.76 -8.94
CA VAL A 58 -1.51 -2.32 -9.46
C VAL A 58 -1.83 -2.99 -10.79
N ARG A 59 -0.85 -3.17 -11.68
CA ARG A 59 -1.05 -3.83 -12.98
C ARG A 59 -1.25 -5.35 -12.87
N ALA A 60 -0.61 -5.99 -11.90
CA ALA A 60 -0.70 -7.43 -11.71
C ALA A 60 -2.02 -7.85 -11.04
N ASP A 61 -2.53 -7.04 -10.12
CA ASP A 61 -3.78 -7.30 -9.40
C ASP A 61 -4.55 -5.99 -9.11
N PRO A 62 -5.23 -5.42 -10.13
CA PRO A 62 -5.99 -4.19 -9.97
C PRO A 62 -7.11 -4.32 -8.94
N ASP A 63 -7.85 -5.44 -8.98
CA ASP A 63 -9.01 -5.69 -8.14
C ASP A 63 -8.60 -5.89 -6.67
N GLY A 64 -7.52 -6.64 -6.42
CA GLY A 64 -7.00 -6.85 -5.08
C GLY A 64 -6.44 -5.57 -4.44
N ILE A 65 -5.75 -4.72 -5.22
CA ILE A 65 -5.26 -3.44 -4.73
C ILE A 65 -6.40 -2.44 -4.49
N HIS A 66 -7.42 -2.46 -5.33
CA HIS A 66 -8.62 -1.65 -5.13
C HIS A 66 -9.34 -2.07 -3.84
N ALA A 67 -9.61 -3.37 -3.67
CA ALA A 67 -10.22 -3.89 -2.45
C ALA A 67 -9.41 -3.59 -1.18
N LEU A 68 -8.07 -3.60 -1.27
CA LEU A 68 -7.20 -3.25 -0.17
C LEU A 68 -7.28 -1.76 0.20
N THR A 69 -7.26 -0.88 -0.79
CA THR A 69 -7.34 0.58 -0.56
C THR A 69 -8.72 1.00 -0.05
N GLU A 70 -9.80 0.41 -0.57
CA GLU A 70 -11.16 0.64 -0.05
C GLU A 70 -11.29 0.23 1.42
N ARG A 71 -10.78 -0.95 1.80
CA ARG A 71 -10.78 -1.39 3.21
C ARG A 71 -9.93 -0.50 4.10
N GLY A 72 -8.77 -0.06 3.61
CA GLY A 72 -7.92 0.88 4.34
C GLY A 72 -8.61 2.22 4.60
N GLU A 73 -9.36 2.71 3.62
CA GLU A 73 -10.16 3.93 3.74
C GLU A 73 -11.32 3.76 4.73
N GLN A 74 -12.05 2.65 4.68
CA GLN A 74 -13.11 2.34 5.66
C GLN A 74 -12.56 2.27 7.09
N LEU A 75 -11.39 1.65 7.28
CA LEU A 75 -10.70 1.63 8.57
C LEU A 75 -10.35 3.06 9.00
N ARG A 76 -9.68 3.85 8.15
CA ARG A 76 -9.31 5.24 8.43
C ARG A 76 -10.53 6.07 8.83
N GLN A 77 -11.62 5.99 8.08
CA GLN A 77 -12.87 6.69 8.37
C GLN A 77 -13.43 6.25 9.71
N THR A 78 -13.51 4.95 9.99
CA THR A 78 -13.96 4.43 11.30
C THR A 78 -13.10 4.95 12.45
N TYR A 79 -11.78 5.01 12.28
CA TYR A 79 -10.87 5.52 13.31
C TYR A 79 -10.96 7.04 13.50
N LEU A 80 -11.29 7.80 12.46
CA LEU A 80 -11.43 9.27 12.51
C LEU A 80 -12.81 9.73 12.97
N THR A 81 -13.86 8.99 12.65
CA THR A 81 -15.25 9.26 13.08
C THR A 81 -15.58 8.63 14.43
N ALA A 82 -14.77 7.67 14.90
CA ALA A 82 -14.83 7.21 16.27
C ALA A 82 -14.52 8.39 17.22
N ASP A 83 -15.56 8.84 17.91
CA ASP A 83 -15.42 9.81 18.99
C ASP A 83 -14.28 9.39 19.93
N SER A 84 -13.55 10.36 20.42
CA SER A 84 -12.45 10.17 21.35
C SER A 84 -12.85 9.33 22.58
N ALA A 85 -14.12 9.35 22.99
CA ALA A 85 -14.65 8.46 24.02
C ALA A 85 -14.75 6.99 23.54
N SER A 86 -15.27 6.75 22.33
CA SER A 86 -15.36 5.41 21.72
C SER A 86 -13.99 4.76 21.51
N ARG A 87 -12.96 5.55 21.17
CA ARG A 87 -11.57 5.04 21.06
C ARG A 87 -10.96 4.65 22.41
N ARG A 88 -11.22 5.44 23.46
CA ARG A 88 -10.79 5.11 24.83
C ARG A 88 -11.51 3.87 25.34
N GLU A 89 -12.81 3.76 25.06
CA GLU A 89 -13.63 2.60 25.40
C GLU A 89 -13.11 1.31 24.72
N LEU A 90 -12.84 1.37 23.41
CA LEU A 90 -12.30 0.23 22.67
C LEU A 90 -10.92 -0.20 23.18
N THR A 91 -10.06 0.78 23.51
CA THR A 91 -8.74 0.51 24.11
C THR A 91 -8.89 -0.15 25.48
N ARG A 92 -9.83 0.32 26.32
CA ARG A 92 -10.11 -0.25 27.64
C ARG A 92 -10.62 -1.69 27.54
N ARG A 93 -11.61 -1.95 26.67
CA ARG A 93 -12.14 -3.31 26.45
C ARG A 93 -11.08 -4.29 25.99
N ARG A 94 -10.18 -3.85 25.10
CA ARG A 94 -9.06 -4.67 24.64
C ARG A 94 -8.08 -4.98 25.76
N HIS A 95 -7.78 -3.99 26.61
CA HIS A 95 -6.94 -4.18 27.80
C HIS A 95 -7.58 -5.17 28.78
N ASP A 96 -8.86 -4.98 29.12
CA ASP A 96 -9.59 -5.85 30.05
C ASP A 96 -9.62 -7.30 29.54
N HIS A 97 -9.88 -7.50 28.25
CA HIS A 97 -9.87 -8.83 27.64
C HIS A 97 -8.47 -9.50 27.71
N LEU A 98 -7.39 -8.74 27.49
CA LEU A 98 -6.03 -9.27 27.62
C LEU A 98 -5.68 -9.62 29.06
N VAL A 99 -6.09 -8.78 30.03
CA VAL A 99 -5.93 -9.06 31.46
C VAL A 99 -6.69 -10.32 31.85
N GLN A 100 -7.96 -10.45 31.44
CA GLN A 100 -8.77 -11.65 31.70
C GLN A 100 -8.13 -12.91 31.10
N ALA A 101 -7.68 -12.85 29.85
CA ALA A 101 -7.03 -13.98 29.18
C ALA A 101 -5.69 -14.36 29.85
N ALA A 102 -4.94 -13.38 30.37
CA ALA A 102 -3.71 -13.61 31.13
C ALA A 102 -4.01 -14.21 32.52
N SER A 103 -5.00 -13.69 33.23
CA SER A 103 -5.44 -14.20 34.54
C SER A 103 -5.98 -15.63 34.45
N GLN A 104 -6.74 -15.98 33.42
CA GLN A 104 -7.21 -17.35 33.19
C GLN A 104 -6.05 -18.32 32.92
N ARG A 105 -5.02 -17.88 32.19
CA ARG A 105 -3.81 -18.68 31.97
C ARG A 105 -2.97 -18.84 33.23
N ALA A 106 -2.85 -17.79 34.05
CA ALA A 106 -2.15 -17.85 35.33
C ALA A 106 -2.88 -18.78 36.32
N ALA A 107 -4.21 -18.67 36.43
CA ALA A 107 -5.03 -19.53 37.29
C ALA A 107 -5.07 -21.00 36.82
N GLY A 108 -4.93 -21.25 35.50
CA GLY A 108 -4.78 -22.60 34.95
C GLY A 108 -3.38 -23.19 35.11
N ALA A 109 -2.37 -22.37 35.44
CA ALA A 109 -0.99 -22.81 35.64
C ALA A 109 -0.69 -23.27 37.09
N ASP A 110 -1.55 -22.93 38.05
CA ASP A 110 -1.42 -23.36 39.47
C ASP A 110 -1.90 -24.81 39.72
N GLY A 111 -2.17 -25.59 38.66
CA GLY A 111 -2.82 -26.89 38.71
C GLY A 111 -2.05 -28.06 38.10
N SER A 112 -0.72 -28.15 38.21
CA SER A 112 -0.01 -29.45 38.28
C SER A 112 1.51 -29.31 38.51
N PRO A 113 2.11 -30.22 39.33
CA PRO A 113 3.47 -30.08 39.81
C PRO A 113 4.50 -30.39 38.72
N ALA A 114 5.53 -29.56 38.66
CA ALA A 114 6.75 -29.84 37.93
C ALA A 114 7.40 -31.12 38.49
N ARG A 115 7.43 -32.20 37.69
CA ARG A 115 8.38 -33.30 37.93
C ARG A 115 9.71 -32.96 37.26
N PRO A 116 10.83 -32.96 37.99
CA PRO A 116 12.13 -32.80 37.39
C PRO A 116 12.52 -34.05 36.60
N ARG A 117 13.20 -33.81 35.49
CA ARG A 117 13.85 -34.82 34.64
C ARG A 117 15.12 -35.35 35.32
N SER A 118 15.54 -36.51 34.81
CA SER A 118 16.91 -37.06 34.74
C SER A 118 17.23 -38.18 35.73
N GLY A 119 17.70 -39.28 35.15
CA GLY A 119 18.15 -40.52 35.78
C GLY A 119 18.09 -41.63 34.75
#